data_AF-N9R0E6-F1
#
_entry.id   AF-N9R0E6-F1
#
_cell.length_a   1.000
_cell.length_b   1.000
_cell.length_c   1.000
_cell.angle_alpha   90.00
_cell.angle_beta   90.00
_cell.angle_gamma   90.00
#
_symmetry.space_group_name_H-M   'P 1'
#
loop_
_entity.id
_entity.type
_entity.pdbx_description
1 polymer ?
#
loop_
_entity_poly.entity_id
_entity_poly.type
_entity_poly.pdbx_seq_one_letter_code
_entity_poly.pdbx_strand_id
1 'polypeptide(L)' 'MIFMTMMIDMKFSNNKDIHQFITKLLRQESIYLRKGKKHNFLMIHNKKLAIPSTPSDFRSFQQFKHDVTRFLRRN' A
#
# COMPACT_ATOMS: atom_id res chain seq x y z
N MET A 1 -17.46 -7.91 -4.09
CA MET A 1 -16.24 -8.47 -4.74
C MET A 1 -15.81 -7.72 -6.02
N ILE A 2 -16.70 -6.99 -6.71
CA ILE A 2 -16.39 -6.27 -7.97
C ILE A 2 -15.43 -5.08 -7.73
N PHE A 3 -15.58 -4.32 -6.62
CA PHE A 3 -14.69 -3.21 -6.27
C PHE A 3 -13.22 -3.62 -6.01
N MET A 4 -13.00 -4.85 -5.53
CA MET A 4 -11.66 -5.33 -5.20
C MET A 4 -10.84 -5.59 -6.47
N THR A 5 -11.48 -6.15 -7.50
CA THR A 5 -10.86 -6.37 -8.82
C THR A 5 -10.47 -5.06 -9.51
N MET A 6 -11.31 -4.02 -9.46
CA MET A 6 -10.99 -2.72 -10.06
C MET A 6 -9.79 -2.02 -9.40
N MET A 7 -9.56 -2.24 -8.10
CA MET A 7 -8.40 -1.67 -7.42
C MET A 7 -7.09 -2.39 -7.78
N ILE A 8 -7.11 -3.69 -8.08
CA ILE A 8 -5.91 -4.51 -8.32
C ILE A 8 -5.18 -4.10 -9.61
N ASP A 9 -5.89 -3.64 -10.64
CA ASP A 9 -5.30 -3.28 -11.94
C ASP A 9 -4.57 -1.91 -11.92
N MET A 10 -4.78 -1.09 -10.88
CA MET A 10 -4.10 0.21 -10.78
C MET A 10 -2.61 0.02 -10.42
N LYS A 11 -1.72 0.59 -11.25
CA LYS A 11 -0.29 0.61 -10.94
C LYS A 11 0.02 1.61 -9.81
N PHE A 12 0.20 1.11 -8.58
CA PHE A 12 0.50 1.96 -7.42
C PHE A 12 1.99 2.28 -7.23
N SER A 13 2.87 1.40 -7.71
CA SER A 13 4.33 1.52 -7.62
C SER A 13 4.97 0.85 -8.82
N ASN A 14 6.17 1.29 -9.20
CA ASN A 14 6.96 0.65 -10.25
C ASN A 14 7.68 -0.61 -9.77
N ASN A 15 7.72 -0.85 -8.45
CA ASN A 15 8.31 -2.04 -7.85
C ASN A 15 7.26 -3.16 -7.70
N LYS A 16 7.51 -4.32 -8.33
CA LYS A 16 6.61 -5.48 -8.33
C LYS A 16 6.35 -6.02 -6.92
N ASP A 17 7.36 -6.02 -6.05
CA ASP A 17 7.24 -6.50 -4.67
C ASP A 17 6.29 -5.64 -3.85
N ILE A 18 6.35 -4.31 -4.02
CA ILE A 18 5.42 -3.37 -3.39
C ILE A 18 4.01 -3.62 -3.89
N HIS A 19 3.85 -3.77 -5.20
CA HIS A 19 2.54 -3.99 -5.80
C HIS A 19 1.90 -5.28 -5.27
N GLN A 20 2.64 -6.40 -5.27
CA GLN A 20 2.12 -7.66 -4.71
C GLN A 20 1.83 -7.58 -3.22
N PHE A 21 2.66 -6.90 -2.44
CA PHE A 21 2.46 -6.72 -1.01
C PHE A 21 1.18 -5.93 -0.72
N ILE A 22 0.96 -4.80 -1.39
CA ILE A 22 -0.24 -3.97 -1.26
C ILE A 22 -1.48 -4.75 -1.71
N THR A 23 -1.43 -5.45 -2.84
CA THR A 23 -2.56 -6.25 -3.33
C THR A 23 -3.00 -7.33 -2.34
N LYS A 24 -2.06 -7.94 -1.61
CA LYS A 24 -2.39 -8.89 -0.54
C LYS A 24 -3.07 -8.20 0.65
N LEU A 25 -2.63 -7.00 1.02
CA LEU A 25 -3.20 -6.22 2.12
C LEU A 25 -4.60 -5.71 1.82
N LEU A 26 -4.88 -5.30 0.59
CA LEU A 26 -6.21 -4.81 0.17
C LEU A 26 -7.30 -5.87 0.22
N ARG A 27 -6.95 -7.14 0.43
CA ARG A 27 -7.93 -8.21 0.71
C ARG A 27 -8.53 -8.10 2.12
N GLN A 28 -7.95 -7.30 3.00
CA GLN A 28 -8.47 -7.06 4.34
C GLN A 28 -9.48 -5.90 4.28
N GLU A 29 -10.65 -6.08 4.91
CA GLU A 29 -11.77 -5.12 4.81
C GLU A 29 -11.43 -3.72 5.33
N SER A 30 -10.46 -3.61 6.26
CA SER A 30 -10.08 -2.35 6.89
C SER A 30 -8.96 -1.59 6.16
N ILE A 31 -8.55 -2.05 4.98
CA ILE A 31 -7.45 -1.48 4.20
C ILE A 31 -7.93 -1.10 2.80
N TYR A 32 -7.67 0.14 2.42
CA TYR A 32 -8.01 0.63 1.09
C TYR A 32 -6.98 1.63 0.57
N LEU A 33 -7.01 1.89 -0.73
CA LEU A 33 -6.14 2.86 -1.38
C LEU A 33 -6.81 4.21 -1.51
N ARG A 34 -6.00 5.26 -1.39
CA ARG A 34 -6.41 6.63 -1.65
C ARG A 34 -5.44 7.29 -2.62
N LYS A 35 -5.94 7.79 -3.74
CA LYS A 35 -5.14 8.54 -4.71
C LYS A 35 -4.78 9.91 -4.12
N GLY A 36 -3.50 10.25 -4.13
CA GLY A 36 -2.99 11.58 -3.78
C GLY A 36 -2.55 12.36 -5.01
N LYS A 37 -2.19 13.63 -4.81
CA LYS A 37 -1.69 14.51 -5.90
C LYS A 37 -0.29 14.10 -6.39
N LYS A 38 0.61 13.68 -5.49
CA LYS A 38 2.00 13.31 -5.78
C LYS A 38 2.28 11.81 -5.62
N HIS A 39 1.70 11.19 -4.59
CA HIS A 39 1.85 9.76 -4.30
C HIS A 39 0.50 9.15 -3.94
N ASN A 40 0.34 7.86 -4.21
CA ASN A 40 -0.79 7.10 -3.70
C ASN A 40 -0.59 6.82 -2.21
N PHE A 41 -1.68 6.69 -1.48
CA PHE A 41 -1.68 6.41 -0.05
C PHE A 41 -2.38 5.08 0.22
N LEU A 42 -1.81 4.31 1.14
CA LEU A 42 -2.44 3.17 1.75
C LEU A 42 -3.11 3.63 3.05
N MET A 43 -4.41 3.39 3.18
CA MET A 43 -5.18 3.71 4.37
C MET A 43 -5.35 2.43 5.18
N ILE A 44 -4.82 2.42 6.40
CA ILE A 44 -4.90 1.28 7.35
C ILE A 44 -5.50 1.83 8.64
N HIS A 45 -6.69 1.37 9.04
CA HIS A 45 -7.33 1.78 10.30
C HIS A 45 -7.36 3.31 10.48
N ASN A 46 -7.81 4.01 9.43
CA ASN A 46 -7.88 5.48 9.38
C ASN A 46 -6.53 6.22 9.40
N LYS A 47 -5.40 5.51 9.34
CA LYS A 47 -4.05 6.07 9.23
C LYS A 47 -3.57 6.01 7.78
N LYS A 48 -2.94 7.10 7.33
CA LYS A 48 -2.43 7.26 5.95
C LYS A 48 -0.95 6.90 5.88
N LEU A 49 -0.57 6.10 4.89
CA LEU A 49 0.81 5.70 4.65
C LEU A 49 1.16 5.95 3.18
N ALA A 50 2.22 6.70 2.91
CA ALA A 50 2.60 7.05 1.55
C ALA A 50 3.21 5.84 0.84
N ILE A 51 2.71 5.52 -0.36
CA ILE A 51 3.25 4.46 -1.20
C ILE A 51 4.38 5.06 -2.04
N PRO A 52 5.64 4.58 -1.89
CA PRO A 52 6.72 5.06 -2.72
C PRO A 52 6.51 4.59 -4.16
N SER A 53 6.45 5.55 -5.09
CA SER A 53 6.23 5.29 -6.52
C SER A 53 7.44 4.62 -7.19
N THR A 54 8.64 5.02 -6.78
CA THR A 54 9.93 4.50 -7.24
C THR A 54 10.89 4.46 -6.04
N PRO A 55 10.89 3.37 -5.26
CA PRO A 55 11.97 3.16 -4.31
C PRO A 55 13.26 2.88 -5.09
N SER A 56 14.18 3.84 -5.15
CA SER A 56 15.52 3.59 -5.69
C SER A 56 16.36 2.69 -4.77
N ASP A 57 15.93 2.54 -3.50
CA ASP A 57 16.64 1.80 -2.46
C ASP A 57 15.80 0.63 -1.92
N PHE A 58 16.42 -0.55 -1.82
CA PHE A 58 15.87 -1.73 -1.14
C PHE A 58 15.44 -1.41 0.32
N ARG A 59 16.19 -0.51 0.99
CA ARG A 59 15.87 -0.01 2.33
C ARG A 59 14.52 0.70 2.39
N SER A 60 14.15 1.45 1.35
CA SER A 60 12.85 2.15 1.32
C SER A 60 11.67 1.18 1.28
N PHE A 61 11.81 0.04 0.59
CA PHE A 61 10.79 -1.00 0.61
C PHE A 61 10.68 -1.67 1.99
N GLN A 62 11.82 -2.01 2.61
CA GLN A 62 11.84 -2.61 3.94
C GLN A 62 11.22 -1.67 4.99
N GLN A 63 11.55 -0.37 4.92
CA GLN A 63 10.97 0.65 5.80
C GLN A 63 9.45 0.73 5.62
N PHE A 64 8.97 0.81 4.37
CA PHE A 64 7.54 0.80 4.07
C PHE A 64 6.84 -0.44 4.64
N LYS A 65 7.41 -1.63 4.46
CA LYS A 65 6.86 -2.89 4.99
C LYS A 65 6.83 -2.89 6.53
N HIS A 66 7.89 -2.37 7.16
CA HIS A 66 7.97 -2.26 8.62
C HIS A 66 6.89 -1.32 9.15
N ASP A 67 6.74 -0.15 8.54
CA ASP A 67 5.71 0.81 8.91
C ASP A 67 4.33 0.16 8.78
N VAL A 68 3.97 -0.40 7.61
CA VAL A 68 2.69 -1.09 7.41
C VAL A 68 2.42 -2.13 8.51
N THR A 69 3.41 -2.97 8.82
CA THR A 69 3.28 -4.00 9.86
C THR A 69 3.06 -3.39 11.25
N ARG A 70 3.74 -2.27 11.56
CA ARG A 70 3.56 -1.52 12.79
C ARG A 70 2.16 -0.90 12.89
N PHE A 71 1.61 -0.40 11.78
CA PHE A 71 0.24 0.13 11.72
C PHE A 71 -0.80 -0.98 11.92
N LEU A 72 -0.58 -2.17 11.37
CA LEU A 72 -1.46 -3.34 11.56
C LEU A 72 -1.46 -3.87 13.00
N ARG A 73 -0.29 -3.90 13.65
CA ARG A 73 -0.15 -4.39 15.04
C ARG A 73 -0.68 -3.45 16.11
N ARG A 74 -0.85 -2.15 15.80
CA ARG A 74 -1.30 -1.11 16.74
C ARG A 74 -2.83 -1.01 16.82
N ASN A 75 -3.53 -2.09 16.49
CA ASN A 75 -4.98 -2.25 16.60
C ASN A 75 -5.30 -3.19 17.75
#